data_AF-S0KBA5-F1
#
_entry.id   AF-S0KBA5-F1
#
_cell.length_a   1.000
_cell.length_b   1.000
_cell.length_c   1.000
_cell.angle_alpha   90.00
_cell.angle_beta   90.00
_cell.angle_gamma   90.00
#
_symmetry.space_group_name_H-M   'P 1'
#
loop_
_entity.id
_entity.type
_entity.pdbx_description
1 polymer ?
#
loop_
_entity_poly.entity_id
_entity_poly.type
_entity_poly.pdbx_seq_one_letter_code
_entity_poly.pdbx_strand_id
1 'polypeptide(L)'
;MKKSKIGKILFLSLFCTFLFFISKQIVVNPDLFFENLSRLLVDTMAKVEGNLPWPFSNGVKVQMDVPLENQFEKPSLQNGCEITALSMLLQYYGHNVNKNQLANQLYYVPLKVDNTHYDDPNEGFVGNIKEINQAMCVWFSPIKAVAGQVVGNSYIVHNEYLSFKQLKKTD
;
A
#
# COMPACT_ATOMS: atom_id res chain seq x y z
N MET A 1 51.97 19.06 -6.85
CA MET A 1 51.55 19.16 -5.43
C MET A 1 51.48 17.77 -4.80
N LYS A 2 52.43 17.40 -3.92
CA LYS A 2 52.36 16.14 -3.14
C LYS A 2 51.25 16.28 -2.09
N LYS A 3 50.16 15.50 -2.21
CA LYS A 3 49.11 15.43 -1.18
C LYS A 3 49.75 15.00 0.15
N SER A 4 49.63 15.85 1.18
CA SER A 4 50.28 15.64 2.48
C SER A 4 49.77 14.36 3.16
N LYS A 5 50.67 13.40 3.41
CA LYS A 5 50.38 12.16 4.17
C LYS A 5 49.87 12.47 5.59
N ILE A 6 50.30 13.60 6.15
CA ILE A 6 49.93 14.06 7.50
C ILE A 6 48.43 14.42 7.56
N GLY A 7 47.90 15.04 6.49
CA GLY A 7 46.48 15.37 6.42
C GLY A 7 45.55 14.14 6.42
N LYS A 8 45.98 13.03 5.80
CA LYS A 8 45.22 11.77 5.82
C LYS A 8 45.22 11.10 7.19
N ILE A 9 46.34 11.17 7.91
CA ILE A 9 46.46 10.60 9.26
C ILE A 9 45.61 11.40 10.26
N LEU A 10 45.65 12.74 10.17
CA LEU A 10 44.80 13.61 11.01
C LEU A 10 43.31 13.40 10.73
N PHE A 11 42.92 13.22 9.47
CA PHE A 11 41.53 12.95 9.12
C PHE A 11 41.07 11.59 9.67
N LEU A 12 41.91 10.56 9.55
CA LEU A 12 41.59 9.22 10.05
C LEU A 12 41.48 9.20 11.58
N SER A 13 42.34 9.93 12.30
CA SER A 13 42.26 10.00 13.76
C SER A 13 41.00 10.74 14.23
N LEU A 14 40.62 11.85 13.57
CA LEU A 14 39.38 12.57 13.86
C LEU A 14 38.13 11.74 13.57
N PHE A 15 38.16 10.95 12.49
CA PHE A 15 37.08 10.05 12.14
C PHE A 15 36.93 8.91 13.17
N CYS A 16 38.04 8.32 13.61
CA CYS A 16 38.02 7.30 14.66
C CYS A 16 37.51 7.82 16.01
N THR A 17 37.87 9.05 16.41
CA THR A 17 37.35 9.63 17.67
C THR A 17 35.88 9.97 17.57
N PHE A 18 35.41 10.41 16.40
CA PHE A 18 33.99 10.62 16.14
C PHE A 18 33.19 9.32 16.22
N LEU A 19 33.67 8.24 15.59
CA LEU A 19 33.03 6.91 15.68
C LEU A 19 32.96 6.40 17.13
N PHE A 20 34.03 6.58 17.91
CA PHE A 20 34.03 6.21 19.32
C PHE A 20 33.00 7.00 20.13
N PHE A 21 32.85 8.30 19.86
CA PHE A 21 31.86 9.13 20.54
C PHE A 21 30.42 8.72 20.18
N ILE A 22 30.14 8.43 18.91
CA ILE A 22 28.84 7.89 18.47
C ILE A 22 28.54 6.54 19.13
N SER A 23 29.52 5.63 19.21
CA SER A 23 29.33 4.35 19.90
C SER A 23 28.96 4.54 21.38
N LYS A 24 29.50 5.55 22.06
CA LYS A 24 29.12 5.88 23.44
C LYS A 24 27.72 6.46 23.54
N GLN A 25 27.31 7.33 22.61
CA GLN A 25 25.95 7.86 22.59
C GLN A 25 24.90 6.76 22.39
N ILE A 26 25.18 5.80 21.50
CA ILE A 26 24.31 4.63 21.26
C ILE A 26 24.15 3.78 22.52
N VAL A 27 25.22 3.56 23.29
CA VAL A 27 25.18 2.72 24.50
C VAL A 27 24.54 3.44 25.70
N VAL A 28 24.74 4.76 25.83
CA VAL A 28 24.27 5.54 26.99
C VAL A 28 22.81 5.98 26.85
N ASN A 29 22.37 6.39 25.66
CA ASN A 29 21.00 6.84 25.40
C ASN A 29 20.49 6.32 24.05
N PRO A 30 20.27 5.00 23.92
CA PRO A 30 19.87 4.38 22.65
C PRO A 30 18.57 4.98 22.12
N ASP A 31 17.55 5.16 22.97
CA ASP A 31 16.24 5.64 22.55
C ASP A 31 16.30 7.05 21.96
N LEU A 32 17.06 7.96 22.59
CA LEU A 32 17.24 9.33 22.11
C LEU A 32 18.04 9.38 20.79
N PHE A 33 19.01 8.49 20.62
CA PHE A 33 19.75 8.36 19.36
C PHE A 33 18.85 7.87 18.22
N PHE A 34 18.05 6.83 18.47
CA PHE A 34 17.11 6.31 17.47
C PHE A 34 15.98 7.29 17.16
N GLU A 35 15.48 8.03 18.15
CA GLU A 35 14.46 9.07 17.94
C GLU A 35 15.01 10.21 17.06
N ASN A 36 16.20 10.72 17.36
CA ASN A 36 16.83 11.77 16.55
C ASN A 36 17.19 11.29 15.14
N LEU A 37 17.65 10.04 15.00
CA LEU A 37 17.92 9.43 13.70
C LEU A 37 16.63 9.26 12.90
N SER A 38 15.54 8.82 13.54
CA SER A 38 14.23 8.68 12.90
C SER A 38 13.67 10.03 12.44
N ARG A 39 13.80 11.09 13.26
CA ARG A 39 13.40 12.45 12.87
C ARG A 39 14.23 12.97 11.71
N LEU A 40 15.55 12.79 11.74
CA LEU A 40 16.43 13.18 10.64
C LEU A 40 16.08 12.44 9.34
N LEU A 41 15.75 11.15 9.43
CA LEU A 41 15.28 10.36 8.30
C LEU A 41 13.94 10.86 7.79
N VAL A 42 12.96 11.13 8.66
CA VAL A 42 11.64 11.69 8.29
C VAL A 42 11.77 13.07 7.66
N ASP A 43 12.57 13.97 8.22
CA ASP A 43 12.81 15.31 7.67
C ASP A 43 13.53 15.25 6.31
N THR A 44 14.46 14.30 6.16
CA THR A 44 15.13 14.04 4.89
C THR A 44 14.16 13.47 3.87
N MET A 45 13.30 12.52 4.27
CA MET A 45 12.27 11.93 3.42
C MET A 45 11.23 12.98 2.99
N ALA A 46 10.75 13.82 3.90
CA ALA A 46 9.83 14.92 3.59
C ALA A 46 10.45 15.94 2.61
N LYS A 47 11.75 16.23 2.76
CA LYS A 47 12.49 17.11 1.85
C LYS A 47 12.77 16.46 0.48
N VAL A 48 12.90 15.14 0.44
CA VAL A 48 13.00 14.34 -0.79
C VAL A 48 11.65 14.28 -1.49
N GLU A 49 10.56 14.00 -0.78
CA GLU A 49 9.18 13.95 -1.31
C GLU A 49 8.79 15.25 -2.04
N GLY A 50 9.20 16.42 -1.53
CA GLY A 50 8.98 17.70 -2.20
C GLY A 50 9.70 17.88 -3.55
N ASN A 51 10.63 17.00 -3.92
CA ASN A 51 11.48 17.10 -5.11
C ASN A 51 11.62 15.78 -5.90
N LEU A 52 10.75 14.78 -5.67
CA LEU A 52 10.77 13.51 -6.40
C LEU A 52 10.14 13.65 -7.81
N PRO A 53 10.82 13.17 -8.88
CA PRO A 53 10.18 12.97 -10.18
C PRO A 53 9.45 11.61 -10.23
N TRP A 54 8.11 11.70 -10.33
CA TRP A 54 7.05 10.67 -10.54
C TRP A 54 6.70 9.67 -9.40
N PRO A 55 5.41 9.44 -9.03
CA PRO A 55 4.14 10.14 -9.34
C PRO A 55 3.67 11.19 -8.31
N PHE A 56 4.30 11.32 -7.14
CA PHE A 56 3.76 12.14 -6.05
C PHE A 56 4.16 13.63 -6.10
N SER A 57 4.33 14.21 -7.29
CA SER A 57 4.60 15.64 -7.41
C SER A 57 3.34 16.43 -7.05
N ASN A 58 3.40 17.34 -6.06
CA ASN A 58 2.45 18.43 -5.79
C ASN A 58 1.06 18.23 -6.42
N GLY A 59 0.37 17.18 -5.96
CA GLY A 59 -0.69 16.54 -6.73
C GLY A 59 -1.88 17.45 -6.96
N VAL A 60 -2.37 17.50 -8.20
CA VAL A 60 -3.72 17.97 -8.49
C VAL A 60 -4.68 17.13 -7.62
N LYS A 61 -5.25 17.75 -6.58
CA LYS A 61 -6.26 17.09 -5.75
C LYS A 61 -7.50 16.93 -6.60
N VAL A 62 -7.86 15.68 -6.89
CA VAL A 62 -9.13 15.38 -7.53
C VAL A 62 -10.11 14.89 -6.48
N GLN A 63 -11.22 15.62 -6.34
CA GLN A 63 -12.34 15.20 -5.51
C GLN A 63 -13.36 14.49 -6.41
N MET A 64 -13.74 13.28 -6.02
CA MET A 64 -14.80 12.52 -6.67
C MET A 64 -15.96 12.36 -5.69
N ASP A 65 -17.18 12.44 -6.20
CA ASP A 65 -18.40 12.20 -5.43
C ASP A 65 -18.71 10.69 -5.38
N VAL A 66 -17.82 9.93 -4.76
CA VAL A 66 -17.95 8.48 -4.62
C VAL A 66 -18.64 8.16 -3.30
N PRO A 67 -19.71 7.35 -3.30
CA PRO A 67 -20.32 6.86 -2.06
C PRO A 67 -19.29 6.14 -1.19
N LEU A 68 -19.17 6.56 0.07
CA LEU A 68 -18.23 5.95 1.00
C LEU A 68 -18.85 4.72 1.66
N GLU A 69 -18.12 3.61 1.64
CA GLU A 69 -18.50 2.38 2.32
C GLU A 69 -17.36 1.89 3.21
N ASN A 70 -17.64 1.62 4.48
CA ASN A 70 -16.64 1.20 5.46
C ASN A 70 -16.59 -0.32 5.55
N GLN A 71 -15.46 -0.96 5.22
CA GLN A 71 -15.31 -2.43 5.30
C GLN A 71 -15.57 -3.00 6.70
N PHE A 72 -15.33 -2.23 7.76
CA PHE A 72 -15.49 -2.67 9.15
C PHE A 72 -16.90 -2.46 9.73
N GLU A 73 -17.78 -1.75 9.02
CA GLU A 73 -19.19 -1.66 9.41
C GLU A 73 -19.86 -3.04 9.36
N LYS A 74 -20.77 -3.35 10.30
CA LYS A 74 -21.39 -4.69 10.38
C LYS A 74 -22.40 -4.92 9.23
N PRO A 75 -22.44 -6.13 8.62
CA PRO A 75 -21.47 -7.22 8.77
C PRO A 75 -20.09 -6.83 8.22
N SER A 76 -19.05 -7.01 9.05
CA SER A 76 -17.70 -6.53 8.78
C SER A 76 -16.91 -7.50 7.91
N LEU A 77 -16.15 -6.96 6.96
CA LEU A 77 -15.18 -7.66 6.14
C LEU A 77 -13.78 -7.24 6.59
N GLN A 78 -13.16 -8.02 7.47
CA GLN A 78 -11.85 -7.70 8.05
C GLN A 78 -10.76 -7.57 6.98
N ASN A 79 -10.89 -8.36 5.91
CA ASN A 79 -9.96 -8.39 4.78
C ASN A 79 -10.68 -8.07 3.45
N GLY A 80 -11.67 -7.17 3.48
CA GLY A 80 -12.52 -6.88 2.31
C GLY A 80 -12.20 -5.59 1.57
N CYS A 81 -10.95 -5.12 1.58
CA CYS A 81 -10.59 -3.84 0.97
C CYS A 81 -10.91 -3.82 -0.54
N GLU A 82 -10.59 -4.89 -1.28
CA GLU A 82 -10.82 -4.96 -2.73
C GLU A 82 -12.32 -4.96 -3.07
N ILE A 83 -13.11 -5.79 -2.39
CA ILE A 83 -14.57 -5.87 -2.61
C ILE A 83 -15.28 -4.60 -2.16
N THR A 84 -14.85 -3.99 -1.06
CA THR A 84 -15.44 -2.73 -0.59
C THR A 84 -15.12 -1.59 -1.56
N ALA A 85 -13.89 -1.54 -2.09
CA ALA A 85 -13.52 -0.58 -3.14
C ALA A 85 -14.33 -0.81 -4.43
N LEU A 86 -14.51 -2.06 -4.85
CA LEU A 86 -15.37 -2.39 -6.00
C LEU A 86 -16.82 -1.94 -5.77
N SER A 87 -17.36 -2.14 -4.56
CA SER A 87 -18.70 -1.69 -4.20
C SER A 87 -18.86 -0.18 -4.33
N MET A 88 -17.93 0.60 -3.76
CA MET A 88 -17.94 2.06 -3.89
C MET A 88 -17.87 2.50 -5.37
N LEU A 89 -17.03 1.83 -6.17
CA LEU A 89 -16.92 2.10 -7.60
C LEU A 89 -18.23 1.80 -8.35
N LEU A 90 -18.84 0.65 -8.11
CA LEU A 90 -20.10 0.26 -8.76
C LEU A 90 -21.24 1.22 -8.37
N GLN A 91 -21.32 1.62 -7.10
CA GLN A 91 -22.28 2.62 -6.63
C GLN A 91 -22.06 3.97 -7.30
N TYR A 92 -20.81 4.40 -7.50
CA TYR A 92 -20.48 5.63 -8.23
C TYR A 92 -20.97 5.60 -9.70
N TYR A 93 -21.05 4.42 -10.31
CA TYR A 93 -21.65 4.22 -11.64
C TYR A 93 -23.17 3.99 -11.62
N GLY A 94 -23.81 4.06 -10.45
CA GLY A 94 -25.27 3.98 -10.30
C GLY A 94 -25.82 2.57 -10.04
N HIS A 95 -24.95 1.58 -9.78
CA HIS A 95 -25.41 0.24 -9.42
C HIS A 95 -25.79 0.17 -7.95
N ASN A 96 -26.97 -0.37 -7.65
CA ASN A 96 -27.45 -0.57 -6.29
C ASN A 96 -26.89 -1.88 -5.70
N VAL A 97 -25.66 -1.81 -5.18
CA VAL A 97 -24.95 -2.93 -4.55
C VAL A 97 -24.27 -2.49 -3.26
N ASN A 98 -23.89 -3.44 -2.40
CA ASN A 98 -23.05 -3.20 -1.24
C ASN A 98 -21.95 -4.28 -1.09
N LYS A 99 -20.94 -3.99 -0.25
CA LYS A 99 -19.78 -4.87 -0.05
C LYS A 99 -20.16 -6.30 0.34
N ASN A 100 -21.22 -6.49 1.13
CA ASN A 100 -21.61 -7.81 1.62
C ASN A 100 -22.32 -8.62 0.53
N GLN A 101 -23.11 -7.99 -0.33
CA GLN A 101 -23.69 -8.63 -1.51
C GLN A 101 -22.59 -9.10 -2.47
N LEU A 102 -21.60 -8.24 -2.74
CA LEU A 102 -20.48 -8.57 -3.62
C LEU A 102 -19.55 -9.64 -3.01
N ALA A 103 -19.31 -9.59 -1.70
CA ALA A 103 -18.52 -10.62 -1.01
C ALA A 103 -19.18 -12.02 -1.10
N ASN A 104 -20.52 -12.10 -1.18
CA ASN A 104 -21.22 -13.37 -1.36
C ASN A 104 -21.10 -13.92 -2.80
N GLN A 105 -20.77 -13.07 -3.78
CA GLN A 105 -20.54 -13.47 -5.17
C GLN A 105 -19.07 -13.84 -5.43
N LEU A 106 -18.17 -13.47 -4.52
CA LEU A 106 -16.76 -13.76 -4.62
C LEU A 106 -16.51 -15.26 -4.46
N TYR A 107 -15.67 -15.82 -5.33
CA TYR A 107 -15.19 -17.19 -5.16
C TYR A 107 -14.10 -17.24 -4.10
N TYR A 108 -14.10 -18.28 -3.26
CA TYR A 108 -13.15 -18.44 -2.15
C TYR A 108 -12.35 -19.72 -2.33
N VAL A 109 -11.08 -19.64 -1.98
CA VAL A 109 -10.17 -20.79 -1.92
C VAL A 109 -9.66 -20.95 -0.48
N PRO A 110 -9.28 -22.17 -0.05
CA PRO A 110 -8.69 -22.38 1.26
C PRO A 110 -7.55 -21.43 1.58
N LEU A 111 -7.34 -21.12 2.86
CA LEU A 111 -6.17 -20.32 3.26
C LEU A 111 -4.87 -21.03 2.87
N LYS A 112 -4.83 -22.36 2.97
CA LYS A 112 -3.67 -23.18 2.65
C LYS A 112 -4.06 -24.42 1.87
N VAL A 113 -3.22 -24.78 0.90
CA VAL A 113 -3.32 -26.03 0.13
C VAL A 113 -2.60 -27.19 0.83
N ASP A 114 -1.61 -26.87 1.67
CA ASP A 114 -0.92 -27.82 2.54
C ASP A 114 -0.41 -27.13 3.81
N ASN A 115 0.43 -27.78 4.62
CA ASN A 115 0.91 -27.18 5.88
C ASN A 115 1.76 -25.90 5.68
N THR A 116 2.33 -25.72 4.50
CA THR A 116 3.36 -24.73 4.17
C THR A 116 2.94 -23.69 3.12
N HIS A 117 2.05 -24.03 2.19
CA HIS A 117 1.70 -23.17 1.07
C HIS A 117 0.27 -22.61 1.18
N TYR A 118 0.15 -21.32 0.88
CA TYR A 118 -1.13 -20.67 0.67
C TYR A 118 -1.67 -20.99 -0.73
N ASP A 119 -2.99 -20.88 -0.89
CA ASP A 119 -3.65 -21.08 -2.19
C ASP A 119 -3.49 -19.87 -3.12
N ASP A 120 -3.87 -20.02 -4.39
CA ASP A 120 -3.66 -19.01 -5.44
C ASP A 120 -4.74 -17.91 -5.41
N PRO A 121 -4.39 -16.65 -5.12
CA PRO A 121 -5.33 -15.52 -5.14
C PRO A 121 -5.87 -15.14 -6.54
N ASN A 122 -5.32 -15.71 -7.63
CA ASN A 122 -5.94 -15.61 -8.95
C ASN A 122 -7.21 -16.46 -9.09
N GLU A 123 -7.29 -17.57 -8.37
CA GLU A 123 -8.40 -18.51 -8.46
C GLU A 123 -9.57 -18.00 -7.62
N GLY A 124 -9.31 -17.47 -6.43
CA GLY A 124 -10.32 -16.90 -5.54
C GLY A 124 -9.73 -16.10 -4.39
N PHE A 125 -10.60 -15.61 -3.51
CA PHE A 125 -10.16 -15.02 -2.26
C PHE A 125 -9.59 -16.09 -1.33
N VAL A 126 -8.34 -15.91 -0.91
CA VAL A 126 -7.61 -16.90 -0.11
C VAL A 126 -8.00 -16.76 1.36
N GLY A 127 -8.77 -17.74 1.86
CA GLY A 127 -9.21 -17.82 3.25
C GLY A 127 -10.58 -17.17 3.52
N ASN A 128 -10.76 -16.60 4.71
CA ASN A 128 -12.01 -16.05 5.19
C ASN A 128 -11.95 -14.53 5.34
N ILE A 129 -12.65 -13.83 4.45
CA ILE A 129 -12.71 -12.36 4.39
C ILE A 129 -13.21 -11.68 5.67
N LYS A 130 -13.92 -12.40 6.55
CA LYS A 130 -14.49 -11.89 7.80
C LYS A 130 -13.57 -12.05 9.02
N GLU A 131 -12.49 -12.81 8.90
CA GLU A 131 -11.61 -13.17 10.01
C GLU A 131 -10.24 -12.51 9.85
N ILE A 132 -9.72 -11.88 10.91
CA ILE A 132 -8.48 -11.08 10.85
C ILE A 132 -7.26 -11.94 10.46
N ASN A 133 -7.15 -13.15 11.03
CA ASN A 133 -5.95 -13.99 10.89
C ASN A 133 -6.18 -15.24 10.02
N GLN A 134 -7.27 -15.28 9.25
CA GLN A 134 -7.60 -16.44 8.41
C GLN A 134 -7.75 -16.07 6.93
N ALA A 135 -7.09 -15.01 6.47
CA ALA A 135 -7.12 -14.57 5.08
C ALA A 135 -5.75 -14.11 4.59
N MET A 136 -5.58 -14.04 3.27
CA MET A 136 -4.45 -13.36 2.65
C MET A 136 -4.92 -12.18 1.80
N CYS A 137 -5.42 -12.45 0.59
CA CYS A 137 -5.89 -11.44 -0.35
C CYS A 137 -6.64 -12.12 -1.51
N VAL A 138 -7.03 -11.31 -2.48
CA VAL A 138 -7.55 -11.74 -3.78
C VAL A 138 -6.92 -10.88 -4.88
N TRP A 139 -6.62 -11.47 -6.04
CA TRP A 139 -6.08 -10.72 -7.17
C TRP A 139 -7.18 -10.23 -8.10
N PHE A 140 -6.78 -9.68 -9.24
CA PHE A 140 -7.67 -9.04 -10.19
C PHE A 140 -8.74 -9.99 -10.77
N SER A 141 -8.39 -11.24 -11.09
CA SER A 141 -9.27 -12.14 -11.84
C SER A 141 -10.61 -12.43 -11.13
N PRO A 142 -10.65 -12.79 -9.82
CA PRO A 142 -11.92 -13.00 -9.12
C PRO A 142 -12.72 -11.70 -8.94
N ILE A 143 -12.05 -10.57 -8.74
CA ILE A 143 -12.70 -9.25 -8.63
C ILE A 143 -13.38 -8.86 -9.96
N LYS A 144 -12.70 -9.09 -11.09
CA LYS A 144 -13.27 -8.89 -12.44
C LYS A 144 -14.52 -9.75 -12.64
N ALA A 145 -14.50 -11.00 -12.17
CA ALA A 145 -15.64 -11.90 -12.29
C ALA A 145 -16.87 -11.37 -11.53
N VAL A 146 -16.68 -10.90 -10.29
CA VAL A 146 -17.76 -10.26 -9.50
C VAL A 146 -18.26 -8.99 -10.19
N ALA A 147 -17.37 -8.12 -10.66
CA ALA A 147 -17.77 -6.91 -11.38
C ALA A 147 -18.62 -7.24 -12.63
N GLY A 148 -18.20 -8.25 -13.41
CA GLY A 148 -18.90 -8.72 -14.60
C GLY A 148 -20.31 -9.24 -14.33
N GLN A 149 -20.57 -9.84 -13.15
CA GLN A 149 -21.92 -10.25 -12.76
C GLN A 149 -22.87 -9.06 -12.57
N VAL A 150 -22.34 -7.87 -12.23
CA VAL A 150 -23.13 -6.66 -12.00
C VAL A 150 -23.28 -5.82 -13.28
N VAL A 151 -22.20 -5.64 -14.04
CA VAL A 151 -22.17 -4.72 -15.20
C VAL A 151 -22.40 -5.42 -16.54
N GLY A 152 -22.43 -6.76 -16.56
CA GLY A 152 -22.51 -7.55 -17.79
C GLY A 152 -21.33 -7.26 -18.71
N ASN A 153 -21.61 -6.93 -19.98
CA ASN A 153 -20.58 -6.63 -20.99
C ASN A 153 -20.19 -5.14 -21.05
N SER A 154 -20.64 -4.32 -20.10
CA SER A 154 -20.48 -2.86 -20.13
C SER A 154 -19.25 -2.39 -19.32
N TYR A 155 -18.06 -2.94 -19.59
CA TYR A 155 -16.83 -2.53 -18.91
C TYR A 155 -15.57 -2.78 -19.75
N ILE A 156 -14.50 -2.04 -19.41
CA ILE A 156 -13.17 -2.21 -19.98
C ILE A 156 -12.19 -2.51 -18.85
N VAL A 157 -11.29 -3.47 -19.08
CA VAL A 157 -10.18 -3.76 -18.20
C VAL A 157 -8.92 -3.15 -18.80
N HIS A 158 -8.24 -2.32 -18.02
CA HIS A 158 -6.95 -1.75 -18.39
C HIS A 158 -5.83 -2.47 -17.64
N ASN A 159 -4.86 -3.01 -18.37
CA ASN A 159 -3.67 -3.66 -17.81
C ASN A 159 -2.42 -2.78 -17.96
N GLU A 160 -2.59 -1.61 -18.56
CA GLU A 160 -1.59 -0.57 -18.75
C GLU A 160 -1.74 0.58 -17.76
N TYR A 161 -0.68 1.36 -17.58
CA TYR A 161 -0.75 2.58 -16.81
C TYR A 161 -1.58 3.64 -17.57
N LEU A 162 -2.67 4.10 -16.95
CA LEU A 162 -3.48 5.20 -17.45
C LEU A 162 -3.46 6.38 -16.46
N SER A 163 -3.47 7.59 -17.00
CA SER A 163 -3.65 8.79 -16.18
C SER A 163 -5.07 8.85 -15.61
N PHE A 164 -5.24 9.51 -14.46
CA PHE A 164 -6.56 9.72 -13.86
C PHE A 164 -7.54 10.38 -14.84
N LYS A 165 -7.08 11.29 -15.71
CA LYS A 165 -7.92 11.93 -16.74
C LYS A 165 -8.53 10.93 -17.73
N GLN A 166 -7.83 9.82 -18.00
CA GLN A 166 -8.31 8.75 -18.88
C GLN A 166 -9.23 7.76 -18.16
N LEU A 167 -9.05 7.59 -16.84
CA LEU A 167 -9.82 6.64 -16.02
C LEU A 167 -11.11 7.22 -15.43
N LYS A 168 -11.16 8.54 -15.23
CA LYS A 168 -12.31 9.17 -14.58
C LYS A 168 -13.57 8.99 -15.42
N LYS A 169 -14.69 8.77 -14.73
CA LYS A 169 -16.03 8.85 -15.34
C LYS A 169 -16.19 10.21 -16.01
N THR A 170 -16.68 10.20 -17.25
CA THR A 170 -17.10 11.42 -17.95
C THR A 170 -18.59 11.62 -17.74
N ASP A 171 -18.99 12.86 -17.46
CA ASP A 171 -20.40 13.26 -17.33
C ASP A 171 -21.15 13.15 -18.67
#